data_AF-A7SCG5-F1
#
_entry.id   AF-A7SCG5-F1
#
_cell.length_a   1.000
_cell.length_b   1.000
_cell.length_c   1.000
_cell.angle_alpha   90.00
_cell.angle_beta   90.00
_cell.angle_gamma   90.00
#
_symmetry.space_group_name_H-M   'P 1'
#
loop_
_entity.id
_entity.type
_entity.pdbx_description
1 polymer ?
#
loop_
_entity_poly.entity_id
_entity_poly.type
_entity_poly.pdbx_seq_one_letter_code
_entity_poly.pdbx_strand_id
1 'polypeptide(L)'
;MLRCAIVTVRAASSAASQKSNLNVRECYMLLGLEKGKTGSVDAREAYLKLAKQYHPDSGKSTADGERFAMIEHAYRVVLMSIEEGESAQKQEQQANSDEEDKFDIRHTAPQHRYSIVFYGGYGSGTPSMRERQFQQHKVQSAIDKVFEHKTKQFGSEETSIAAAEKRAIRRAKISGAIERLVEDLIQESISKGEFKNLPGSGKPLKEDKIADPYLDSSTRRLNKILIDTGYVPEWIALEKEIREDKEILRELLLKKRTKLGPMPFSKASALVWDRNLDQFHERVKLINGKIDKLNLVVPIMNRQQVHMNYEKEV
;
A
#
# COMPACT_ATOMS: atom_id res chain seq x y z
N MET A 1 -38.68 -2.33 0.73
CA MET A 1 -39.80 -1.37 0.83
C MET A 1 -40.61 -1.68 2.07
N LEU A 2 -40.72 -0.74 3.02
CA LEU A 2 -41.69 -0.66 4.14
C LEU A 2 -41.23 0.55 4.97
N ARG A 3 -41.53 1.79 4.55
CA ARG A 3 -42.68 2.60 5.00
C ARG A 3 -42.88 2.55 6.52
N CYS A 4 -42.20 3.46 7.21
CA CYS A 4 -42.49 3.81 8.60
C CYS A 4 -43.56 4.91 8.58
N ALA A 5 -44.76 4.56 9.05
CA ALA A 5 -45.83 5.50 9.33
C ALA A 5 -45.72 5.91 10.80
N ILE A 6 -45.61 7.21 11.08
CA ILE A 6 -45.96 7.73 12.39
C ILE A 6 -46.98 8.85 12.19
N VAL A 7 -48.16 8.53 12.68
CA VAL A 7 -49.36 9.35 12.75
C VAL A 7 -49.24 10.29 13.95
N THR A 8 -49.39 11.58 13.66
CA THR A 8 -49.98 12.68 14.42
C THR A 8 -49.96 12.68 15.95
N VAL A 9 -49.54 13.81 16.52
CA VAL A 9 -50.23 14.44 17.66
C VAL A 9 -50.74 15.80 17.20
N ARG A 10 -52.07 15.97 17.27
CA ARG A 10 -52.80 17.21 17.01
C ARG A 10 -52.89 18.03 18.30
N ALA A 11 -52.52 19.30 18.18
CA ALA A 11 -53.17 20.51 18.67
C ALA A 11 -53.90 20.52 20.04
N ALA A 12 -53.46 21.43 20.91
CA ALA A 12 -54.36 22.33 21.63
C ALA A 12 -53.62 23.61 22.07
N SER A 13 -53.97 24.75 21.47
CA SER A 13 -54.36 26.00 22.17
C SER A 13 -54.36 27.16 21.18
N SER A 14 -55.57 27.46 20.72
CA SER A 14 -55.95 28.69 20.03
C SER A 14 -56.30 29.71 21.11
N ALA A 15 -55.46 30.75 21.31
CA ALA A 15 -55.83 32.04 21.90
C ALA A 15 -54.59 32.96 22.00
N ALA A 16 -54.29 33.69 20.91
CA ALA A 16 -53.52 34.96 20.83
C ALA A 16 -53.22 35.19 19.33
N SER A 17 -54.25 35.33 18.50
CA SER A 17 -54.76 36.62 18.01
C SER A 17 -53.65 37.58 17.58
N GLN A 18 -53.66 37.87 16.27
CA GLN A 18 -52.83 38.85 15.53
C GLN A 18 -51.35 38.48 15.35
N LYS A 19 -51.09 37.47 14.51
CA LYS A 19 -49.77 37.30 13.90
C LYS A 19 -49.49 38.49 13.00
N SER A 20 -48.72 39.44 13.50
CA SER A 20 -48.12 40.51 12.71
C SER A 20 -47.32 39.87 11.57
N ASN A 21 -47.71 40.14 10.32
CA ASN A 21 -46.86 39.93 9.15
C ASN A 21 -45.66 40.87 9.25
N LEU A 22 -44.73 40.58 10.16
CA LEU A 22 -43.48 41.33 10.29
C LEU A 22 -42.57 40.88 9.16
N ASN A 23 -42.09 41.83 8.38
CA ASN A 23 -41.08 41.55 7.38
C ASN A 23 -39.78 41.10 8.07
N VAL A 24 -38.99 40.26 7.41
CA VAL A 24 -37.71 39.76 7.94
C VAL A 24 -36.83 40.93 8.43
N ARG A 25 -36.82 42.06 7.70
CA ARG A 25 -36.09 43.28 8.07
C ARG A 25 -36.57 43.91 9.38
N GLU A 26 -37.87 43.89 9.64
CA GLU A 26 -38.45 44.42 10.88
C GLU A 26 -38.10 43.52 12.07
N CYS A 27 -38.04 42.21 11.88
CA CYS A 27 -37.56 41.26 12.89
C CYS A 27 -36.10 41.53 13.29
N TYR A 28 -35.23 41.85 12.32
CA TYR A 28 -33.85 42.26 12.60
C TYR A 28 -33.79 43.59 13.38
N MET A 29 -34.61 44.58 13.02
CA MET A 29 -34.66 45.85 13.76
C MET A 29 -35.19 45.70 15.19
N LEU A 30 -36.17 44.84 15.41
CA LEU A 30 -36.72 44.55 16.74
C LEU A 30 -35.68 43.92 17.68
N LEU A 31 -34.77 43.11 17.15
CA LEU A 31 -33.67 42.52 17.90
C LEU A 31 -32.44 43.45 18.00
N GLY A 32 -32.47 44.60 17.33
CA GLY A 32 -31.34 45.55 17.29
C GLY A 32 -30.16 45.07 16.44
N LEU A 33 -30.42 44.25 15.42
CA LEU A 33 -29.41 43.61 14.58
C LEU A 33 -29.48 44.12 13.13
N GLU A 34 -28.33 44.17 12.46
CA GLU A 34 -28.23 44.62 11.07
C GLU A 34 -28.14 43.40 10.13
N LYS A 35 -28.90 43.40 9.03
CA LYS A 35 -28.92 42.28 8.08
C LYS A 35 -27.54 42.14 7.41
N GLY A 36 -26.86 41.00 7.63
CA GLY A 36 -25.63 40.60 6.93
C GLY A 36 -24.35 40.54 7.76
N LYS A 37 -24.32 41.08 8.98
CA LYS A 37 -23.15 41.01 9.89
C LYS A 37 -23.36 40.11 11.10
N THR A 38 -24.56 39.56 11.25
CA THR A 38 -25.02 38.87 12.46
C THR A 38 -24.87 37.37 12.31
N GLY A 39 -24.08 36.74 13.19
CA GLY A 39 -24.02 35.29 13.31
C GLY A 39 -25.13 34.72 14.19
N SER A 40 -25.32 33.39 14.15
CA SER A 40 -26.26 32.66 15.03
C SER A 40 -26.02 32.95 16.53
N VAL A 41 -24.77 33.20 16.92
CA VAL A 41 -24.36 33.53 18.28
C VAL A 41 -24.86 34.92 18.69
N ASP A 42 -24.69 35.93 17.84
CA ASP A 42 -25.09 37.32 18.13
C ASP A 42 -26.60 37.46 18.26
N ALA A 43 -27.37 36.74 17.42
CA ALA A 43 -28.83 36.72 17.50
C ALA A 43 -29.31 36.13 18.84
N ARG A 44 -28.63 35.09 19.34
CA ARG A 44 -28.95 34.46 20.62
C ARG A 44 -28.64 35.37 21.79
N GLU A 45 -27.53 36.10 21.75
CA GLU A 45 -27.16 37.06 22.80
C GLU A 45 -28.13 38.24 22.86
N ALA A 46 -28.53 38.78 21.71
CA ALA A 46 -29.52 39.85 21.63
C ALA A 46 -30.88 39.41 22.20
N TYR A 47 -31.34 38.21 21.82
CA TYR A 47 -32.56 37.61 22.38
C TYR A 47 -32.47 37.45 23.90
N LEU A 48 -31.36 36.91 24.41
CA LEU A 48 -31.16 36.72 25.86
C LEU A 48 -31.18 38.05 26.63
N LYS A 49 -30.64 39.13 26.06
CA LYS A 49 -30.68 40.47 26.68
C LYS A 49 -32.12 41.00 26.75
N LEU A 50 -32.90 40.83 25.69
CA LEU A 50 -34.30 41.27 25.62
C LEU A 50 -35.23 40.40 26.48
N ALA A 51 -35.04 39.08 26.49
CA ALA A 51 -35.78 38.17 27.34
C ALA A 51 -35.62 38.52 28.82
N LYS A 52 -34.39 38.83 29.28
CA LYS A 52 -34.14 39.27 30.66
C LYS A 52 -34.81 40.60 31.05
N GLN A 53 -35.30 41.38 30.08
CA GLN A 53 -35.98 42.66 30.31
C GLN A 53 -37.50 42.55 30.25
N TYR A 54 -38.03 41.75 29.32
CA TYR A 54 -39.46 41.70 29.00
C TYR A 54 -40.16 40.41 29.44
N HIS A 55 -39.45 39.43 30.02
CA HIS A 55 -40.07 38.18 30.47
C HIS A 55 -41.11 38.44 31.58
N PRO A 56 -42.32 37.86 31.51
CA PRO A 56 -43.41 38.11 32.45
C PRO A 56 -43.08 37.72 33.89
N ASP A 57 -42.15 36.77 34.08
CA ASP A 57 -41.70 36.30 35.39
C ASP A 57 -40.50 37.08 35.96
N SER A 58 -39.99 38.10 35.24
CA SER A 58 -38.77 38.82 35.65
C SER A 58 -38.99 39.87 36.73
N GLY A 59 -40.23 40.09 37.18
CA GLY A 59 -40.58 40.99 38.29
C GLY A 59 -40.24 42.48 38.08
N LYS A 60 -39.82 42.88 36.87
CA LYS A 60 -39.46 44.26 36.50
C LYS A 60 -40.71 45.01 36.00
N SER A 61 -40.74 46.33 36.20
CA SER A 61 -41.84 47.20 35.72
C SER A 61 -41.98 47.26 34.19
N THR A 62 -41.01 46.72 33.45
CA THR A 62 -40.99 46.62 31.99
C THR A 62 -41.45 45.26 31.47
N ALA A 63 -41.90 44.35 32.34
CA ALA A 63 -42.35 43.01 31.96
C ALA A 63 -43.70 43.08 31.22
N ASP A 64 -43.69 42.66 29.96
CA ASP A 64 -44.85 42.71 29.07
C ASP A 64 -44.87 41.43 28.21
N GLY A 65 -45.91 40.62 28.39
CA GLY A 65 -46.05 39.32 27.75
C GLY A 65 -46.24 39.42 26.24
N GLU A 66 -46.90 40.46 25.74
CA GLU A 66 -47.15 40.65 24.30
C GLU A 66 -45.86 41.01 23.57
N ARG A 67 -45.06 41.92 24.16
CA ARG A 67 -43.73 42.28 23.64
C ARG A 67 -42.79 41.08 23.63
N PHE A 68 -42.82 40.26 24.67
CA PHE A 68 -42.02 39.05 24.72
C PHE A 68 -42.37 38.07 23.59
N ALA A 69 -43.66 37.85 23.32
CA ALA A 69 -44.09 37.00 22.21
C ALA A 69 -43.64 37.54 20.83
N MET A 70 -43.65 38.87 20.64
CA MET A 70 -43.13 39.51 19.42
C MET A 70 -41.61 39.30 19.26
N ILE A 71 -40.86 39.38 20.36
CA ILE A 71 -39.40 39.17 20.37
C ILE A 71 -39.06 37.70 20.09
N GLU A 72 -39.81 36.76 20.67
CA GLU A 72 -39.65 35.32 20.41
C GLU A 72 -39.93 34.98 18.94
N HIS A 73 -41.01 35.52 18.38
CA HIS A 73 -41.33 35.37 16.97
C HIS A 73 -40.23 35.94 16.06
N ALA A 74 -39.75 37.16 16.35
CA ALA A 74 -38.68 37.79 15.60
C ALA A 74 -37.39 36.96 15.62
N TYR A 75 -37.02 36.39 16.77
CA TYR A 75 -35.84 35.53 16.91
C TYR A 75 -35.95 34.25 16.08
N ARG A 76 -37.12 33.60 16.09
CA ARG A 76 -37.37 32.39 15.29
C ARG A 76 -37.24 32.64 13.80
N VAL A 77 -37.80 33.75 13.31
CA VAL A 77 -37.72 34.13 11.89
C VAL A 77 -36.28 34.44 11.48
N VAL A 78 -35.52 35.15 12.32
CA VAL A 78 -34.10 35.45 12.05
C VAL A 78 -33.27 34.17 11.97
N LEU A 79 -33.50 33.21 12.86
CA LEU A 79 -32.79 31.94 12.87
C LEU A 79 -33.05 31.13 11.58
N MET A 80 -34.31 31.04 11.15
CA MET A 80 -34.68 30.39 9.88
C MET A 80 -34.00 31.05 8.67
N SER A 81 -33.92 32.39 8.63
CA SER A 81 -33.28 33.11 7.53
C SER A 81 -31.76 32.94 7.48
N ILE A 82 -31.11 32.67 8.62
CA ILE A 82 -29.68 32.35 8.70
C ILE A 82 -29.43 30.93 8.18
N GLU A 83 -30.23 29.95 8.59
CA GLU A 83 -30.15 28.55 8.14
C GLU A 83 -30.40 28.39 6.63
N GLU A 84 -31.34 29.16 6.08
CA GLU A 84 -31.60 29.23 4.63
C GLU A 84 -30.40 29.83 3.88
N GLY A 85 -29.76 30.87 4.44
CA GLY A 85 -28.56 31.48 3.87
C GLY A 85 -27.34 30.55 3.88
N GLU A 86 -27.11 29.84 4.99
CA GLU A 86 -26.04 28.84 5.10
C GLU A 86 -26.26 27.64 4.16
N SER A 87 -27.52 27.23 3.97
CA SER A 87 -27.88 26.14 3.05
C SER A 87 -27.68 26.55 1.58
N ALA A 88 -28.01 27.79 1.22
CA ALA A 88 -27.78 28.32 -0.12
C ALA A 88 -26.27 28.44 -0.44
N GLN A 89 -25.45 28.90 0.50
CA GLN A 89 -23.99 28.98 0.34
C GLN A 89 -23.35 27.59 0.19
N LYS A 90 -23.84 26.56 0.89
CA LYS A 90 -23.39 25.17 0.72
C LYS A 90 -23.76 24.63 -0.66
N GLN A 91 -24.97 24.91 -1.17
CA GLN A 91 -25.38 24.48 -2.50
C GLN A 91 -24.59 25.18 -3.62
N GLU A 92 -24.26 26.46 -3.46
CA GLU A 92 -23.40 27.19 -4.42
C GLU A 92 -21.95 26.70 -4.42
N GLN A 93 -21.38 26.37 -3.25
CA GLN A 93 -20.04 25.76 -3.18
C GLN A 93 -20.01 24.36 -3.79
N GLN A 94 -21.09 23.58 -3.63
CA GLN A 94 -21.21 22.23 -4.18
C GLN A 94 -21.48 22.26 -5.70
N ALA A 95 -22.23 23.25 -6.20
CA ALA A 95 -22.39 23.46 -7.64
C ALA A 95 -21.10 23.95 -8.32
N ASN A 96 -20.28 24.77 -7.66
CA ASN A 96 -18.97 25.16 -8.18
C ASN A 96 -17.96 23.99 -8.16
N SER A 97 -18.02 23.06 -7.20
CA SER A 97 -17.22 21.83 -7.28
C SER A 97 -17.73 20.89 -8.37
N ASP A 98 -19.04 20.78 -8.56
CA ASP A 98 -19.64 19.85 -9.51
C ASP A 98 -19.49 20.32 -10.98
N GLU A 99 -19.40 21.63 -11.24
CA GLU A 99 -19.08 22.16 -12.59
C GLU A 99 -17.58 22.06 -12.92
N GLU A 100 -16.68 22.03 -11.93
CA GLU A 100 -15.27 21.63 -12.15
C GLU A 100 -15.14 20.11 -12.42
N ASP A 101 -16.04 19.29 -11.87
CA ASP A 101 -16.07 17.83 -12.03
C ASP A 101 -16.96 17.33 -13.19
N LYS A 102 -17.48 18.23 -14.04
CA LYS A 102 -18.24 17.85 -15.24
C LYS A 102 -17.29 17.47 -16.38
N PHE A 103 -16.80 16.26 -16.24
CA PHE A 103 -15.98 15.52 -17.18
C PHE A 103 -16.60 15.46 -18.60
N ASP A 104 -16.13 16.32 -19.51
CA ASP A 104 -16.50 16.36 -20.93
C ASP A 104 -16.11 15.05 -21.65
N ILE A 105 -17.04 14.42 -22.39
CA ILE A 105 -16.88 13.08 -23.02
C ILE A 105 -15.67 13.03 -23.99
N ARG A 106 -15.12 14.19 -24.39
CA ARG A 106 -13.81 14.30 -25.05
C ARG A 106 -12.63 14.27 -24.08
N HIS A 107 -12.59 13.32 -23.16
CA HIS A 107 -11.38 13.10 -22.36
C HIS A 107 -10.24 12.57 -23.22
N THR A 108 -9.18 13.37 -23.36
CA THR A 108 -7.85 12.80 -23.57
C THR A 108 -7.56 11.91 -22.37
N ALA A 109 -7.45 10.59 -22.60
CA ALA A 109 -7.25 9.61 -21.55
C ALA A 109 -6.13 10.08 -20.58
N PRO A 110 -6.37 10.10 -19.26
CA PRO A 110 -5.38 10.58 -18.30
C PRO A 110 -4.05 9.87 -18.51
N GLN A 111 -2.99 10.63 -18.75
CA GLN A 111 -1.63 10.14 -18.99
C GLN A 111 -1.08 9.26 -17.84
N HIS A 112 -1.80 9.21 -16.71
CA HIS A 112 -1.49 8.45 -15.50
C HIS A 112 -1.74 6.94 -15.64
N ARG A 113 -2.62 6.48 -16.55
CA ARG A 113 -2.87 5.03 -16.70
C ARG A 113 -1.67 4.30 -17.31
N TYR A 114 -1.00 4.92 -18.28
CA TYR A 114 0.21 4.37 -18.88
C TYR A 114 1.33 4.19 -17.84
N SER A 115 1.49 5.14 -16.93
CA SER A 115 2.59 5.07 -15.95
C SER A 115 2.37 4.05 -14.84
N ILE A 116 1.12 3.83 -14.43
CA ILE A 116 0.78 2.75 -13.49
C ILE A 116 1.02 1.39 -14.14
N VAL A 117 0.60 1.21 -15.39
CA VAL A 117 0.71 -0.07 -16.10
C VAL A 117 2.16 -0.44 -16.42
N PHE A 118 2.97 0.52 -16.88
CA PHE A 118 4.34 0.22 -17.32
C PHE A 118 5.40 0.35 -16.22
N TYR A 119 5.25 1.34 -15.34
CA TYR A 119 6.24 1.64 -14.30
C TYR A 119 5.77 1.27 -12.90
N GLY A 120 4.63 0.57 -12.75
CA GLY A 120 4.10 0.19 -11.44
C GLY A 120 3.79 1.36 -10.51
N GLY A 121 3.62 2.57 -11.07
CA GLY A 121 3.44 3.80 -10.30
C GLY A 121 4.73 4.43 -9.76
N TYR A 122 5.90 3.92 -10.14
CA TYR A 122 7.18 4.49 -9.72
C TYR A 122 7.55 5.73 -10.56
N GLY A 123 7.86 6.82 -9.84
CA GLY A 123 8.47 8.02 -10.41
C GLY A 123 7.51 9.16 -10.77
N SER A 124 8.05 10.37 -10.86
CA SER A 124 7.34 11.61 -11.18
C SER A 124 8.04 12.39 -12.30
N GLY A 125 7.36 13.36 -12.90
CA GLY A 125 7.91 14.18 -13.99
C GLY A 125 7.62 13.61 -15.38
N THR A 126 8.50 13.86 -16.35
CA THR A 126 8.30 13.46 -17.75
C THR A 126 8.46 11.94 -17.93
N PRO A 127 7.91 11.33 -19.01
CA PRO A 127 8.05 9.89 -19.26
C PRO A 127 9.49 9.38 -19.23
N SER A 128 10.45 10.14 -19.77
CA SER A 128 11.87 9.76 -19.76
C SER A 128 12.50 9.81 -18.36
N MET A 129 12.08 10.75 -17.51
CA MET A 129 12.51 10.80 -16.11
C MET A 129 11.97 9.60 -15.32
N ARG A 130 10.70 9.23 -15.55
CA ARG A 130 10.09 8.04 -14.91
C ARG A 130 10.74 6.74 -15.35
N GLU A 131 11.03 6.60 -16.65
CA GLU A 131 11.80 5.46 -17.17
C GLU A 131 13.13 5.33 -16.42
N ARG A 132 13.92 6.40 -16.33
CA ARG A 132 15.21 6.38 -15.63
C ARG A 132 15.08 6.00 -14.16
N GLN A 133 14.09 6.54 -13.47
CA GLN A 133 13.81 6.22 -12.05
C GLN A 133 13.38 4.76 -11.89
N PHE A 134 12.56 4.24 -12.79
CA PHE A 134 12.13 2.84 -12.76
C PHE A 134 13.30 1.88 -13.00
N GLN A 135 14.20 2.21 -13.93
CA GLN A 135 15.42 1.43 -14.14
C GLN A 135 16.33 1.47 -12.90
N GLN A 136 16.47 2.62 -12.24
CA GLN A 136 17.21 2.72 -10.97
C GLN A 136 16.56 1.88 -9.87
N HIS A 137 15.23 1.95 -9.73
CA HIS A 137 14.48 1.17 -8.75
C HIS A 137 14.64 -0.33 -8.97
N LYS A 138 14.61 -0.81 -10.22
CA LYS A 138 14.90 -2.21 -10.56
C LYS A 138 16.28 -2.66 -10.09
N VAL A 139 17.30 -1.83 -10.33
CA VAL A 139 18.67 -2.12 -9.91
C VAL A 139 18.76 -2.14 -8.38
N GLN A 140 18.18 -1.16 -7.70
CA GLN A 140 18.20 -1.11 -6.23
C GLN A 140 17.49 -2.32 -5.62
N SER A 141 16.27 -2.64 -6.10
CA SER A 141 15.53 -3.81 -5.63
C SER A 141 16.29 -5.12 -5.87
N ALA A 142 17.01 -5.23 -6.99
CA ALA A 142 17.86 -6.38 -7.27
C ALA A 142 19.04 -6.46 -6.28
N ILE A 143 19.68 -5.35 -5.94
CA ILE A 143 20.74 -5.29 -4.93
C ILE A 143 20.20 -5.72 -3.56
N ASP A 144 19.05 -5.18 -3.15
CA ASP A 144 18.42 -5.50 -1.87
C ASP A 144 18.08 -6.99 -1.77
N LYS A 145 17.57 -7.60 -2.85
CA LYS A 145 17.30 -9.05 -2.93
C LYS A 145 18.57 -9.89 -2.88
N VAL A 146 19.65 -9.48 -3.53
CA VAL A 146 20.96 -10.16 -3.44
C VAL A 146 21.46 -10.12 -2.00
N PHE A 147 21.31 -8.97 -1.34
CA PHE A 147 21.68 -8.80 0.05
C PHE A 147 20.83 -9.69 0.97
N GLU A 148 19.51 -9.73 0.77
CA GLU A 148 18.60 -10.61 1.51
C GLU A 148 18.94 -12.10 1.31
N HIS A 149 19.28 -12.51 0.08
CA HIS A 149 19.69 -13.88 -0.21
C HIS A 149 21.00 -14.23 0.51
N LYS A 150 21.99 -13.33 0.47
CA LYS A 150 23.27 -13.53 1.17
C LYS A 150 23.09 -13.58 2.68
N THR A 151 22.28 -12.69 3.26
CA THR A 151 21.97 -12.72 4.70
C THR A 151 21.22 -13.99 5.08
N LYS A 152 20.31 -14.53 4.27
CA LYS A 152 19.71 -15.85 4.54
C LYS A 152 20.73 -16.99 4.48
N GLN A 153 21.69 -16.93 3.54
CA GLN A 153 22.72 -17.95 3.37
C GLN A 153 23.78 -17.92 4.48
N PHE A 154 24.21 -16.74 4.91
CA PHE A 154 25.32 -16.53 5.84
C PHE A 154 24.89 -16.03 7.23
N GLY A 155 23.61 -15.71 7.44
CA GLY A 155 23.07 -15.08 8.65
C GLY A 155 23.23 -15.90 9.93
N SER A 156 23.37 -17.22 9.80
CA SER A 156 23.73 -18.09 10.93
C SER A 156 25.15 -17.83 11.46
N GLU A 157 26.02 -17.18 10.68
CA GLU A 157 27.42 -16.91 11.00
C GLU A 157 27.67 -15.45 11.44
N GLU A 158 26.63 -14.61 11.51
CA GLU A 158 26.73 -13.15 11.69
C GLU A 158 27.42 -12.68 12.98
N THR A 159 27.47 -13.50 14.04
CA THR A 159 28.28 -13.18 15.23
C THR A 159 29.78 -13.14 14.96
N SER A 160 30.25 -13.70 13.84
CA SER A 160 31.64 -13.62 13.37
C SER A 160 31.89 -12.50 12.33
N ILE A 161 30.81 -11.98 11.72
CA ILE A 161 30.87 -11.02 10.61
C ILE A 161 31.26 -9.61 11.09
N ALA A 162 30.94 -9.22 12.33
CA ALA A 162 31.35 -7.92 12.88
C ALA A 162 32.88 -7.66 12.83
N ALA A 163 33.71 -8.73 12.86
CA ALA A 163 35.15 -8.62 12.69
C ALA A 163 35.58 -8.50 11.21
N ALA A 164 34.91 -9.24 10.32
CA ALA A 164 35.12 -9.18 8.87
C ALA A 164 34.64 -7.84 8.29
N GLU A 165 33.57 -7.27 8.84
CA GLU A 165 32.96 -6.01 8.45
C GLU A 165 33.79 -4.81 8.93
N LYS A 166 34.36 -4.85 10.15
CA LYS A 166 35.41 -3.88 10.58
C LYS A 166 36.68 -3.96 9.73
N ARG A 167 37.01 -5.15 9.18
CA ARG A 167 38.10 -5.31 8.19
C ARG A 167 37.67 -4.83 6.80
N ALA A 168 36.39 -4.94 6.45
CA ALA A 168 35.82 -4.44 5.20
C ALA A 168 35.73 -2.90 5.21
N ILE A 169 35.34 -2.27 6.32
CA ILE A 169 35.36 -0.81 6.53
C ILE A 169 36.79 -0.28 6.47
N ARG A 170 37.76 -0.98 7.08
CA ARG A 170 39.20 -0.65 6.92
C ARG A 170 39.68 -0.85 5.48
N ARG A 171 39.25 -1.92 4.82
CA ARG A 171 39.50 -2.15 3.39
C ARG A 171 38.79 -1.16 2.49
N ALA A 172 37.66 -0.58 2.89
CA ALA A 172 36.92 0.46 2.16
C ALA A 172 37.53 1.84 2.38
N LYS A 173 38.12 2.10 3.55
CA LYS A 173 39.02 3.26 3.74
C LYS A 173 40.30 3.13 2.91
N ILE A 174 40.85 1.92 2.82
CA ILE A 174 41.94 1.62 1.88
C ILE A 174 41.42 1.60 0.43
N SER A 175 40.14 1.25 0.18
CA SER A 175 39.53 1.26 -1.15
C SER A 175 39.31 2.69 -1.61
N GLY A 176 38.96 3.64 -0.76
CA GLY A 176 38.95 5.06 -1.14
C GLY A 176 40.35 5.56 -1.56
N ALA A 177 41.41 5.03 -0.92
CA ALA A 177 42.78 5.30 -1.33
C ALA A 177 43.17 4.57 -2.62
N ILE A 178 42.73 3.32 -2.81
CA ILE A 178 42.93 2.54 -4.05
C ILE A 178 42.09 3.12 -5.19
N GLU A 179 40.86 3.57 -4.96
CA GLU A 179 39.95 4.22 -5.91
C GLU A 179 40.55 5.54 -6.34
N ARG A 180 41.12 6.32 -5.40
CA ARG A 180 41.88 7.52 -5.73
C ARG A 180 43.13 7.19 -6.55
N LEU A 181 43.88 6.16 -6.16
CA LEU A 181 45.07 5.72 -6.89
C LEU A 181 44.71 5.21 -8.30
N VAL A 182 43.61 4.46 -8.43
CA VAL A 182 43.06 3.96 -9.68
C VAL A 182 42.57 5.12 -10.54
N GLU A 183 41.90 6.13 -9.97
CA GLU A 183 41.48 7.33 -10.68
C GLU A 183 42.69 8.13 -11.19
N ASP A 184 43.70 8.32 -10.35
CA ASP A 184 44.96 8.95 -10.73
C ASP A 184 45.65 8.15 -11.86
N LEU A 185 45.65 6.82 -11.78
CA LEU A 185 46.20 5.93 -12.82
C LEU A 185 45.41 6.00 -14.13
N ILE A 186 44.08 6.05 -14.04
CA ILE A 186 43.18 6.18 -15.20
C ILE A 186 43.43 7.53 -15.87
N GLN A 187 43.54 8.62 -15.11
CA GLN A 187 43.87 9.94 -15.65
C GLN A 187 45.27 9.97 -16.29
N GLU A 188 46.26 9.33 -15.68
CA GLU A 188 47.60 9.17 -16.25
C GLU A 188 47.54 8.41 -17.59
N SER A 189 46.87 7.27 -17.64
CA SER A 189 46.68 6.48 -18.88
C SER A 189 45.86 7.22 -19.95
N ILE A 190 44.88 8.06 -19.57
CA ILE A 190 44.15 8.94 -20.50
C ILE A 190 45.09 9.99 -21.10
N SER A 191 45.92 10.64 -20.27
CA SER A 191 46.88 11.65 -20.72
C SER A 191 47.96 11.07 -21.65
N LYS A 192 48.45 9.85 -21.35
CA LYS A 192 49.35 9.08 -22.22
C LYS A 192 48.68 8.61 -23.52
N GLY A 193 47.36 8.64 -23.57
CA GLY A 193 46.59 8.21 -24.73
C GLY A 193 46.54 6.70 -24.92
N GLU A 194 46.81 5.91 -23.86
CA GLU A 194 46.77 4.43 -23.89
C GLU A 194 45.39 3.88 -24.24
N PHE A 195 44.34 4.68 -24.08
CA PHE A 195 42.97 4.35 -24.47
C PHE A 195 42.65 4.62 -25.94
N LYS A 196 43.57 5.16 -26.74
CA LYS A 196 43.37 5.36 -28.18
C LYS A 196 43.76 4.08 -28.93
N ASN A 197 42.90 3.59 -29.82
CA ASN A 197 43.11 2.39 -30.65
C ASN A 197 43.28 1.06 -29.89
N LEU A 198 42.52 0.88 -28.80
CA LEU A 198 42.41 -0.41 -28.12
C LEU A 198 42.00 -1.53 -29.10
N PRO A 199 42.48 -2.77 -28.91
CA PRO A 199 42.08 -3.90 -29.75
C PRO A 199 40.56 -4.11 -29.67
N GLY A 200 39.85 -3.75 -30.74
CA GLY A 200 38.38 -3.78 -30.78
C GLY A 200 37.70 -2.40 -30.79
N SER A 201 38.45 -1.30 -30.74
CA SER A 201 37.90 0.06 -30.91
C SER A 201 37.18 0.19 -32.26
N GLY A 202 35.94 0.68 -32.24
CA GLY A 202 35.11 0.86 -33.44
C GLY A 202 34.50 -0.42 -34.02
N LYS A 203 34.81 -1.60 -33.46
CA LYS A 203 34.10 -2.84 -33.80
C LYS A 203 32.80 -2.91 -32.99
N PRO A 204 31.69 -3.39 -33.58
CA PRO A 204 30.47 -3.64 -32.81
C PRO A 204 30.79 -4.60 -31.66
N LEU A 205 30.18 -4.37 -30.50
CA LEU A 205 30.29 -5.27 -29.35
C LEU A 205 29.90 -6.67 -29.81
N LYS A 206 30.67 -7.69 -29.38
CA LYS A 206 30.29 -9.07 -29.64
C LYS A 206 28.93 -9.29 -28.99
N GLU A 207 27.90 -9.55 -29.79
CA GLU A 207 26.60 -9.91 -29.27
C GLU A 207 26.72 -11.27 -28.60
N ASP A 208 26.44 -11.32 -27.29
CA ASP A 208 26.32 -12.57 -26.57
C ASP A 208 25.20 -13.38 -27.25
N LYS A 209 25.55 -14.48 -27.94
CA LYS A 209 24.62 -15.30 -28.75
C LYS A 209 23.43 -15.89 -27.97
N ILE A 210 23.45 -15.75 -26.64
CA ILE A 210 22.44 -16.25 -25.68
C ILE A 210 21.47 -15.12 -25.28
N ALA A 211 21.66 -13.89 -25.78
CA ALA A 211 20.79 -12.78 -25.46
C ALA A 211 19.45 -12.93 -26.20
N ASP A 212 18.35 -13.10 -25.45
CA ASP A 212 17.01 -13.00 -26.04
C ASP A 212 16.88 -11.65 -26.76
N PRO A 213 16.56 -11.63 -28.07
CA PRO A 213 16.42 -10.39 -28.84
C PRO A 213 15.37 -9.43 -28.28
N TYR A 214 14.47 -9.93 -27.44
CA TYR A 214 13.39 -9.17 -26.82
C TYR A 214 13.77 -8.50 -25.50
N LEU A 215 14.96 -8.76 -24.95
CA LEU A 215 15.42 -8.16 -23.69
C LEU A 215 16.15 -6.84 -23.93
N ASP A 216 15.78 -5.81 -23.18
CA ASP A 216 16.53 -4.56 -23.16
C ASP A 216 17.96 -4.76 -22.60
N SER A 217 18.88 -3.96 -23.12
CA SER A 217 20.27 -3.80 -22.73
C SER A 217 20.47 -3.67 -21.21
N SER A 218 19.62 -2.88 -20.53
CA SER A 218 19.69 -2.71 -19.08
C SER A 218 19.29 -3.97 -18.31
N THR A 219 18.20 -4.63 -18.73
CA THR A 219 17.66 -5.84 -18.09
C THR A 219 18.61 -7.01 -18.27
N ARG A 220 19.21 -7.15 -19.45
CA ARG A 220 20.24 -8.16 -19.71
C ARG A 220 21.44 -8.02 -18.78
N ARG A 221 21.97 -6.79 -18.63
CA ARG A 221 23.09 -6.52 -17.70
C ARG A 221 22.70 -6.84 -16.27
N LEU A 222 21.49 -6.48 -15.85
CA LEU A 222 20.99 -6.77 -14.51
C LEU A 222 20.91 -8.27 -14.23
N ASN A 223 20.32 -9.05 -15.14
CA ASN A 223 20.24 -10.51 -15.02
C ASN A 223 21.63 -11.14 -14.97
N LYS A 224 22.58 -10.63 -15.78
CA LYS A 224 23.98 -11.08 -15.74
C LYS A 224 24.62 -10.83 -14.38
N ILE A 225 24.48 -9.62 -13.83
CA ILE A 225 25.00 -9.26 -12.50
C ILE A 225 24.37 -10.18 -11.43
N LEU A 226 23.06 -10.40 -11.48
CA LEU A 226 22.38 -11.29 -10.54
C LEU A 226 22.93 -12.73 -10.59
N ILE A 227 23.11 -13.28 -11.80
CA ILE A 227 23.69 -14.62 -11.99
C ILE A 227 25.13 -14.67 -11.49
N ASP A 228 25.96 -13.69 -11.84
CA ASP A 228 27.36 -13.61 -11.42
C ASP A 228 27.50 -13.51 -9.89
N THR A 229 26.54 -12.86 -9.22
CA THR A 229 26.49 -12.81 -7.74
C THR A 229 26.01 -14.10 -7.08
N GLY A 230 25.49 -15.07 -7.85
CA GLY A 230 24.90 -16.31 -7.35
C GLY A 230 23.49 -16.13 -6.77
N TYR A 231 22.75 -15.09 -7.16
CA TYR A 231 21.38 -14.89 -6.71
C TYR A 231 20.44 -15.90 -7.34
N VAL A 232 19.61 -16.53 -6.49
CA VAL A 232 18.62 -17.52 -6.92
C VAL A 232 17.22 -17.06 -6.47
N PRO A 233 16.25 -16.96 -7.38
CA PRO A 233 14.85 -16.72 -7.04
C PRO A 233 14.31 -17.71 -6.00
N GLU A 234 13.44 -17.22 -5.12
CA GLU A 234 12.86 -18.01 -4.03
C GLU A 234 12.22 -19.32 -4.50
N TRP A 235 11.43 -19.31 -5.57
CA TRP A 235 10.79 -20.51 -6.09
C TRP A 235 11.80 -21.56 -6.60
N ILE A 236 12.97 -21.15 -7.11
CA ILE A 236 14.03 -22.09 -7.53
C ILE A 236 14.69 -22.71 -6.29
N ALA A 237 14.92 -21.90 -5.24
CA ALA A 237 15.44 -22.39 -3.97
C ALA A 237 14.48 -23.41 -3.34
N LEU A 238 13.18 -23.10 -3.31
CA LEU A 238 12.12 -24.00 -2.83
C LEU A 238 12.02 -25.27 -3.67
N GLU A 239 12.12 -25.18 -5.00
CA GLU A 239 12.11 -26.37 -5.88
C GLU A 239 13.30 -27.30 -5.56
N LYS A 240 14.48 -26.73 -5.31
CA LYS A 240 15.67 -27.48 -4.90
C LYS A 240 15.47 -28.14 -3.54
N GLU A 241 14.96 -27.41 -2.56
CA GLU A 241 14.66 -27.94 -1.23
C GLU A 241 13.66 -29.11 -1.29
N ILE A 242 12.58 -28.96 -2.07
CA ILE A 242 11.59 -30.04 -2.28
C ILE A 242 12.24 -31.28 -2.90
N ARG A 243 13.16 -31.10 -3.85
CA ARG A 243 13.86 -32.23 -4.49
C ARG A 243 14.74 -32.98 -3.48
N GLU A 244 15.51 -32.24 -2.69
CA GLU A 244 16.36 -32.79 -1.63
C GLU A 244 15.53 -33.49 -0.55
N ASP A 245 14.42 -32.89 -0.12
CA ASP A 245 13.49 -33.51 0.83
C ASP A 245 12.92 -34.83 0.31
N LYS A 246 12.55 -34.89 -0.97
CA LYS A 246 12.06 -36.13 -1.61
C LYS A 246 13.13 -37.23 -1.61
N GLU A 247 14.37 -36.88 -1.92
CA GLU A 247 15.50 -37.82 -1.90
C GLU A 247 15.80 -38.33 -0.49
N ILE A 248 15.89 -37.43 0.49
CA ILE A 248 16.11 -37.77 1.91
C ILE A 248 14.99 -38.70 2.39
N LEU A 249 13.74 -38.39 2.05
CA LEU A 249 12.59 -39.19 2.45
C LEU A 249 12.66 -40.63 1.90
N ARG A 250 13.02 -40.79 0.61
CA ARG A 250 13.21 -42.09 -0.05
C ARG A 250 14.37 -42.88 0.55
N GLU A 251 15.49 -42.21 0.83
CA GLU A 251 16.63 -42.86 1.50
C GLU A 251 16.26 -43.35 2.90
N LEU A 252 15.48 -42.58 3.66
CA LEU A 252 15.04 -42.98 4.99
C LEU A 252 14.12 -44.19 4.94
N LEU A 253 13.18 -44.24 3.99
CA LEU A 253 12.37 -45.45 3.76
C LEU A 253 13.25 -46.66 3.44
N LEU A 254 14.21 -46.52 2.52
CA LEU A 254 15.10 -47.61 2.14
C LEU A 254 15.92 -48.09 3.34
N LYS A 255 16.51 -47.18 4.13
CA LYS A 255 17.26 -47.49 5.36
C LYS A 255 16.40 -48.18 6.42
N LYS A 256 15.11 -47.87 6.50
CA LYS A 256 14.17 -48.54 7.42
C LYS A 256 13.78 -49.91 6.87
N ARG A 257 13.61 -50.04 5.56
CA ARG A 257 13.29 -51.29 4.88
C ARG A 257 14.43 -52.30 4.97
N THR A 258 15.68 -51.90 4.76
CA THR A 258 16.84 -52.82 4.84
C THR A 258 17.09 -53.34 6.26
N LYS A 259 16.69 -52.59 7.29
CA LYS A 259 16.73 -53.06 8.68
C LYS A 259 15.68 -54.13 8.97
N LEU A 260 14.62 -54.20 8.16
CA LEU A 260 13.60 -55.22 8.26
C LEU A 260 14.00 -56.38 7.33
N GLY A 261 13.97 -57.61 7.86
CA GLY A 261 14.37 -58.81 7.11
C GLY A 261 13.43 -59.16 5.94
N PRO A 262 13.65 -60.30 5.26
CA PRO A 262 12.78 -60.73 4.16
C PRO A 262 11.33 -60.96 4.64
N MET A 263 10.39 -60.75 3.73
CA MET A 263 8.96 -60.99 3.97
C MET A 263 8.71 -62.50 4.16
N PRO A 264 7.80 -62.97 5.04
CA PRO A 264 6.86 -62.24 5.92
C PRO A 264 7.49 -61.72 7.22
N PHE A 265 7.04 -60.54 7.66
CA PHE A 265 7.52 -59.92 8.88
C PHE A 265 7.04 -60.63 10.14
N SER A 266 7.89 -60.64 11.17
CA SER A 266 7.46 -60.91 12.54
C SER A 266 6.46 -59.84 13.00
N LYS A 267 5.45 -60.20 13.80
CA LYS A 267 4.39 -59.29 14.28
C LYS A 267 4.97 -58.03 14.94
N ALA A 268 6.08 -58.15 15.66
CA ALA A 268 6.76 -57.01 16.29
C ALA A 268 7.40 -56.06 15.25
N SER A 269 8.01 -56.61 14.21
CA SER A 269 8.60 -55.86 13.10
C SER A 269 7.55 -55.14 12.25
N ALA A 270 6.36 -55.74 12.10
CA ALA A 270 5.22 -55.12 11.42
C ALA A 270 4.72 -53.86 12.16
N LEU A 271 4.58 -53.92 13.49
CA LEU A 271 4.21 -52.76 14.30
C LEU A 271 5.25 -51.63 14.24
N VAL A 272 6.54 -51.98 14.18
CA VAL A 272 7.61 -50.99 13.99
C VAL A 272 7.52 -50.37 12.61
N TRP A 273 7.23 -51.14 11.57
CA TRP A 273 7.05 -50.62 10.22
C TRP A 273 5.88 -49.64 10.14
N ASP A 274 4.74 -49.99 10.73
CA ASP A 274 3.53 -49.15 10.79
C ASP A 274 3.79 -47.77 11.42
N ARG A 275 4.51 -47.73 12.56
CA ARG A 275 4.93 -46.45 13.15
C ARG A 275 5.85 -45.63 12.26
N ASN A 276 6.72 -46.27 11.47
CA ASN A 276 7.57 -45.55 10.53
C ASN A 276 6.76 -45.02 9.34
N LEU A 277 5.72 -45.74 8.92
CA LEU A 277 4.78 -45.32 7.89
C LEU A 277 3.98 -44.09 8.33
N ASP A 278 3.51 -44.05 9.59
CA ASP A 278 2.86 -42.85 10.15
C ASP A 278 3.78 -41.62 10.13
N GLN A 279 5.04 -41.79 10.56
CA GLN A 279 6.04 -40.72 10.52
C GLN A 279 6.36 -40.27 9.09
N PHE A 280 6.35 -41.20 8.15
CA PHE A 280 6.54 -40.90 6.73
C PHE A 280 5.35 -40.11 6.19
N HIS A 281 4.12 -40.52 6.52
CA HIS A 281 2.91 -39.85 6.10
C HIS A 281 2.87 -38.37 6.57
N GLU A 282 3.26 -38.09 7.81
CA GLU A 282 3.39 -36.71 8.30
C GLU A 282 4.44 -35.90 7.53
N ARG A 283 5.60 -36.50 7.18
CA ARG A 283 6.61 -35.82 6.36
C ARG A 283 6.12 -35.55 4.93
N VAL A 284 5.38 -36.47 4.33
CA VAL A 284 4.75 -36.28 3.01
C VAL A 284 3.81 -35.08 3.04
N LYS A 285 3.00 -34.90 4.10
CA LYS A 285 2.14 -33.72 4.26
C LYS A 285 2.94 -32.42 4.28
N LEU A 286 4.07 -32.38 5.00
CA LEU A 286 4.95 -31.20 5.03
C LEU A 286 5.52 -30.87 3.65
N ILE A 287 5.98 -31.88 2.91
CA ILE A 287 6.48 -31.71 1.53
C ILE A 287 5.36 -31.23 0.61
N ASN A 288 4.15 -31.78 0.73
CA ASN A 288 2.99 -31.33 -0.05
C ASN A 288 2.64 -29.87 0.26
N GLY A 289 2.74 -29.44 1.52
CA GLY A 289 2.60 -28.03 1.88
C GLY A 289 3.68 -27.12 1.27
N LYS A 290 4.93 -27.60 1.10
CA LYS A 290 5.97 -26.87 0.35
C LYS A 290 5.65 -26.82 -1.15
N ILE A 291 5.12 -27.91 -1.71
CA ILE A 291 4.68 -27.96 -3.12
C ILE A 291 3.55 -26.97 -3.38
N ASP A 292 2.61 -26.81 -2.45
CA ASP A 292 1.55 -25.80 -2.58
C ASP A 292 2.12 -24.39 -2.61
N LYS A 293 3.05 -24.06 -1.69
CA LYS A 293 3.75 -22.77 -1.71
C LYS A 293 4.49 -22.55 -3.03
N LEU A 294 5.19 -23.57 -3.54
CA LEU A 294 5.86 -23.51 -4.83
C LEU A 294 4.85 -23.19 -5.95
N ASN A 295 3.73 -23.91 -6.00
CA ASN A 295 2.70 -23.73 -7.02
C ASN A 295 2.06 -22.33 -7.00
N LEU A 296 2.02 -21.68 -5.84
CA LEU A 296 1.55 -20.31 -5.69
C LEU A 296 2.56 -19.25 -6.15
N VAL A 297 3.86 -19.51 -5.98
CA VAL A 297 4.93 -18.53 -6.26
C VAL A 297 5.50 -18.67 -7.69
N VAL A 298 5.44 -19.87 -8.27
CA VAL A 298 6.02 -20.15 -9.59
C VAL A 298 5.32 -19.34 -10.70
N PRO A 299 6.06 -18.54 -11.49
CA PRO A 299 5.47 -17.74 -12.58
C PRO A 299 5.04 -18.56 -13.81
N ILE A 300 5.52 -19.80 -13.95
CA ILE A 300 5.35 -20.62 -15.16
C ILE A 300 4.57 -21.89 -14.83
N MET A 301 3.40 -22.08 -15.45
CA MET A 301 2.53 -23.23 -15.20
C MET A 301 3.25 -24.58 -15.36
N ASN A 302 4.14 -24.70 -16.36
CA ASN A 302 4.87 -25.94 -16.66
C ASN A 302 5.85 -26.38 -15.56
N ARG A 303 6.17 -25.50 -14.60
CA ARG A 303 7.08 -25.78 -13.48
C ARG A 303 6.35 -26.10 -12.17
N GLN A 304 5.02 -26.07 -12.17
CA GLN A 304 4.22 -26.52 -11.04
C GLN A 304 4.36 -28.03 -10.84
N GLN A 305 4.27 -28.47 -9.59
CA GLN A 305 4.43 -29.87 -9.21
C GLN A 305 3.13 -30.43 -8.63
N VAL A 306 2.90 -31.72 -8.90
CA VAL A 306 1.82 -32.48 -8.26
C VAL A 306 2.28 -32.96 -6.88
N HIS A 307 1.33 -33.09 -5.96
CA HIS A 307 1.57 -33.70 -4.65
C HIS A 307 2.16 -35.10 -4.76
N MET A 308 2.95 -35.45 -3.75
CA MET A 308 3.47 -36.79 -3.60
C MET A 308 2.36 -37.71 -3.09
N ASN A 309 2.14 -38.81 -3.81
CA ASN A 309 1.23 -39.87 -3.38
C ASN A 309 1.98 -40.86 -2.48
N TYR A 310 1.50 -40.98 -1.24
CA TYR A 310 2.04 -41.91 -0.25
C TYR A 310 2.06 -43.36 -0.75
N GLU A 311 0.95 -43.83 -1.35
CA GLU A 311 0.80 -45.22 -1.80
C GLU A 311 1.76 -45.64 -2.92
N LYS A 312 2.30 -44.69 -3.69
CA LYS A 312 3.25 -44.99 -4.76
C LYS A 312 4.69 -45.15 -4.27
N GLU A 313 4.99 -44.67 -3.05
CA GLU A 313 6.35 -44.61 -2.51
C GLU A 313 6.64 -45.71 -1.47
N VAL A 314 5.61 -46.39 -0.94
CA VAL A 314 5.69 -47.48 0.06
C VAL A 314 5.65 -48.84 -0.62
#